data_AF-A0A388PZX6-F1
#
_entry.id   AF-A0A388PZX6-F1
#
_cell.length_a   1.000
_cell.length_b   1.000
_cell.length_c   1.000
_cell.angle_alpha   90.00
_cell.angle_beta   90.00
_cell.angle_gamma   90.00
#
_symmetry.space_group_name_H-M   'P 1'
#
loop_
_entity.id
_entity.type
_entity.pdbx_description
1 polymer ?
#
loop_
_entity_poly.entity_id
_entity_poly.type
_entity_poly.pdbx_seq_one_letter_code
_entity_poly.pdbx_strand_id
1 'polypeptide(L)'
;DIALGGAISRTRNTVGQTTGMDIIQLGIFNPFSRYQESEADYLGIIFANLSGYDPAGAIQLWERMQEKMKGKEPPQFLSTHPSSGNRINDLRLLIPKVKIEYPKIQNL
;
A
#
# COMPACT_ATOMS: atom_id res chain seq x y z
N ASP A 1 -6.49 37.01 32.79
CA ASP A 1 -5.83 35.79 32.28
C ASP A 1 -6.79 34.71 31.76
N ILE A 2 -7.46 34.97 30.62
CA ILE A 2 -8.29 33.98 29.89
C ILE A 2 -7.62 33.56 28.56
N ALA A 3 -6.57 34.25 28.13
CA ALA A 3 -5.94 34.01 26.82
C ALA A 3 -4.91 32.85 26.80
N LEU A 4 -4.43 32.38 27.95
CA LEU A 4 -3.40 31.32 28.01
C LEU A 4 -3.96 29.90 28.15
N GLY A 5 -5.20 29.74 28.65
CA GLY A 5 -5.82 28.44 28.91
C GLY A 5 -6.27 27.67 27.65
N GLY A 6 -6.57 28.38 26.55
CA GLY A 6 -7.05 27.77 25.30
C GLY A 6 -5.94 27.25 24.38
N ALA A 7 -4.75 27.85 24.41
CA ALA A 7 -3.62 27.44 23.57
C ALA A 7 -2.96 26.14 24.04
N ILE A 8 -2.95 25.90 25.37
CA ILE A 8 -2.36 24.69 25.96
C ILE A 8 -3.30 23.47 25.81
N SER A 9 -4.61 23.67 25.62
CA SER A 9 -5.57 22.57 25.45
C SER A 9 -5.53 21.90 24.08
N ARG A 10 -4.96 22.55 23.04
CA ARG A 10 -4.88 21.97 21.69
C ARG A 10 -3.56 21.23 21.40
N THR A 11 -2.50 21.54 22.14
CA THR A 11 -1.17 20.92 21.93
C THR A 11 -0.98 19.65 22.78
N ARG A 12 -1.88 19.35 23.71
CA ARG A 12 -1.76 18.17 24.60
C ARG A 12 -2.40 16.88 24.08
N ASN A 13 -3.18 16.94 22.99
CA ASN A 13 -3.93 15.79 22.47
C ASN A 13 -3.22 15.00 21.37
N THR A 14 -2.08 15.47 20.86
CA THR A 14 -1.38 14.83 19.72
C THR A 14 -0.18 13.96 20.13
N VAL A 15 0.31 14.05 21.37
CA VAL A 15 1.56 13.37 21.78
C VAL A 15 1.35 12.35 22.92
N GLY A 16 0.13 12.17 23.45
CA GLY A 16 -0.08 11.33 24.64
C GLY A 16 -1.40 10.58 24.76
N GLN A 17 -2.23 10.53 23.73
CA GLN A 17 -3.47 9.73 23.73
C GLN A 17 -3.52 8.81 22.51
N THR A 18 -2.58 7.86 22.42
CA THR A 18 -2.81 6.66 21.62
C THR A 18 -3.92 5.88 22.31
N THR A 19 -5.12 5.92 21.74
CA THR A 19 -6.22 5.11 22.25
C THR A 19 -5.91 3.63 21.98
N GLY A 20 -6.49 2.71 22.76
CA GLY A 20 -6.33 1.27 22.51
C GLY A 20 -6.72 0.88 21.08
N MET A 21 -7.63 1.62 20.46
CA MET A 21 -8.03 1.46 19.06
C MET A 21 -6.91 1.84 18.09
N ASP A 22 -6.14 2.89 18.35
CA ASP A 22 -5.02 3.29 17.48
C ASP A 22 -3.91 2.24 17.46
N ILE A 23 -3.63 1.60 18.61
CA ILE A 23 -2.64 0.52 18.71
C ILE A 23 -3.11 -0.72 17.93
N ILE A 24 -4.38 -1.10 18.05
CA ILE A 24 -4.96 -2.22 17.29
C ILE A 24 -4.96 -1.90 15.79
N GLN A 25 -5.29 -0.66 15.41
CA GLN A 25 -5.25 -0.21 14.02
C GLN A 25 -3.85 -0.32 13.41
N LEU A 26 -2.85 0.23 14.08
CA LEU A 26 -1.47 0.23 13.59
C LEU A 26 -0.81 -1.15 13.66
N GLY A 27 -1.14 -1.95 14.69
CA GLY A 27 -0.48 -3.22 14.99
C GLY A 27 -1.13 -4.46 14.39
N ILE A 28 -2.43 -4.42 14.08
CA ILE A 28 -3.17 -5.58 13.55
C ILE A 28 -3.79 -5.26 12.20
N PHE A 29 -4.66 -4.25 12.13
CA PHE A 29 -5.41 -3.97 10.91
C PHE A 29 -4.53 -3.50 9.75
N ASN A 30 -3.61 -2.56 10.00
CA ASN A 30 -2.71 -2.07 8.95
C ASN A 30 -1.78 -3.17 8.39
N PRO A 31 -1.11 -4.01 9.21
CA PRO A 31 -0.36 -5.16 8.71
C PRO A 31 -1.21 -6.16 7.92
N PHE A 32 -2.41 -6.48 8.41
CA PHE A 32 -3.32 -7.40 7.73
C PHE A 32 -3.76 -6.84 6.36
N SER A 33 -4.14 -5.57 6.30
CA SER A 33 -4.46 -4.87 5.04
C SER A 33 -3.30 -4.92 4.05
N ARG A 34 -2.06 -4.68 4.52
CA ARG A 34 -0.87 -4.77 3.67
C ARG A 34 -0.64 -6.18 3.11
N TYR A 35 -0.88 -7.23 3.89
CA TYR A 35 -0.79 -8.61 3.41
C TYR A 35 -1.81 -8.87 2.30
N GLN A 36 -3.06 -8.43 2.48
CA GLN A 36 -4.11 -8.57 1.47
C GLN A 36 -3.77 -7.82 0.17
N GLU A 37 -3.15 -6.64 0.26
CA GLU A 37 -2.70 -5.87 -0.90
C GLU A 37 -1.58 -6.59 -1.68
N SER A 38 -0.59 -7.15 -0.98
CA SER A 38 0.48 -7.93 -1.61
C SER A 38 -0.06 -9.19 -2.30
N GLU A 39 -1.01 -9.88 -1.67
CA GLU A 39 -1.68 -11.03 -2.28
C GLU A 39 -2.49 -10.61 -3.52
N ALA A 40 -3.21 -9.49 -3.44
CA ALA A 40 -3.99 -8.94 -4.54
C ALA A 40 -3.11 -8.58 -5.75
N ASP A 41 -1.94 -7.96 -5.53
CA ASP A 41 -0.98 -7.69 -6.62
C ASP A 41 -0.51 -8.97 -7.29
N TYR A 42 -0.12 -9.96 -6.48
CA TYR A 42 0.41 -11.24 -6.97
C TYR A 42 -0.63 -11.99 -7.80
N LEU A 43 -1.85 -12.14 -7.29
CA LEU A 43 -2.95 -12.75 -8.04
C LEU A 43 -3.32 -11.92 -9.28
N GLY A 44 -3.30 -10.59 -9.17
CA GLY A 44 -3.57 -9.68 -10.29
C GLY A 44 -2.63 -9.90 -11.47
N ILE A 45 -1.31 -9.98 -11.23
CA ILE A 45 -0.34 -10.23 -12.30
C ILE A 45 -0.43 -11.66 -12.87
N ILE A 46 -0.82 -12.65 -12.06
CA ILE A 46 -1.09 -14.01 -12.54
C ILE A 46 -2.27 -13.98 -13.51
N PHE A 47 -3.40 -13.41 -13.10
CA PHE A 47 -4.59 -13.35 -13.96
C PHE A 47 -4.36 -12.53 -15.22
N ALA A 48 -3.62 -11.42 -15.12
CA ALA A 48 -3.22 -10.64 -16.29
C ALA A 48 -2.42 -11.49 -17.29
N ASN A 49 -1.40 -12.22 -16.84
CA ASN A 49 -0.59 -13.04 -17.74
C ASN A 49 -1.37 -14.22 -18.33
N LEU A 50 -2.17 -14.92 -17.50
CA LEU A 50 -3.02 -16.04 -17.93
C LEU A 50 -4.01 -15.62 -19.02
N SER A 51 -4.61 -14.44 -18.90
CA SER A 51 -5.52 -13.86 -19.90
C SER A 51 -4.82 -13.26 -21.12
N GLY A 52 -3.48 -13.23 -21.14
CA GLY A 52 -2.68 -12.77 -22.26
C GLY A 52 -2.39 -11.26 -22.26
N TYR A 53 -2.68 -10.54 -21.18
CA TYR A 53 -2.17 -9.19 -20.97
C TYR A 53 -0.72 -9.22 -20.50
N ASP A 54 0.01 -8.13 -20.72
CA ASP A 54 1.36 -7.98 -20.17
C ASP A 54 1.29 -7.57 -18.68
N PRO A 55 1.69 -8.43 -17.74
CA PRO A 55 1.67 -8.10 -16.31
C PRO A 55 2.61 -6.94 -15.94
N ALA A 56 3.54 -6.55 -16.82
CA ALA A 56 4.35 -5.34 -16.62
C ALA A 56 3.53 -4.04 -16.61
N GLY A 57 2.28 -4.06 -17.09
CA GLY A 57 1.35 -2.94 -16.94
C GLY A 57 1.09 -2.54 -15.49
N ALA A 58 1.18 -3.49 -14.54
CA ALA A 58 1.04 -3.22 -13.12
C ALA A 58 2.14 -2.27 -12.60
N ILE A 59 3.39 -2.43 -13.05
CA ILE A 59 4.50 -1.54 -12.66
C ILE A 59 4.20 -0.10 -13.11
N GLN A 60 3.78 0.08 -14.36
CA GLN A 60 3.48 1.40 -14.92
C GLN A 60 2.33 2.08 -14.17
N LEU A 61 1.32 1.31 -13.76
CA LEU A 61 0.21 1.81 -12.95
C LEU A 61 0.72 2.36 -11.61
N TRP A 62 1.57 1.61 -10.91
CA TRP A 62 2.15 2.03 -9.64
C TRP A 62 3.12 3.19 -9.75
N GLU A 63 3.92 3.26 -10.83
CA GLU A 63 4.79 4.41 -11.12
C GLU A 63 3.98 5.70 -11.29
N ARG A 64 2.89 5.66 -12.06
CA ARG A 64 1.99 6.81 -12.24
C ARG A 64 1.31 7.23 -10.93
N MET A 65 0.98 6.28 -10.07
CA MET A 65 0.41 6.58 -8.75
C MET A 65 1.45 7.19 -7.82
N GLN A 66 2.69 6.69 -7.82
CA GLN A 66 3.80 7.27 -7.08
C GLN A 66 4.03 8.73 -7.47
N GLU A 67 4.08 9.01 -8.77
CA GLU A 67 4.24 10.37 -9.29
C GLU A 67 3.11 11.30 -8.83
N LYS A 68 1.86 10.81 -8.86
CA LYS A 68 0.69 11.57 -8.39
C LYS A 68 0.71 11.86 -6.89
N MET A 69 1.30 10.96 -6.10
CA MET A 69 1.33 11.06 -4.63
C MET A 69 2.59 11.71 -4.08
N LYS A 70 3.57 12.03 -4.93
CA LYS A 70 4.83 12.67 -4.55
C LYS A 70 4.61 13.90 -3.66
N GLY A 71 5.15 13.85 -2.44
CA GLY A 71 5.05 14.92 -1.43
C GLY A 71 3.77 14.94 -0.60
N LYS A 72 2.86 13.98 -0.78
CA LYS A 72 1.59 13.85 -0.04
C LYS A 72 1.36 12.47 0.57
N GLU A 73 2.35 11.57 0.51
CA GLU A 73 2.19 10.21 1.06
C GLU A 73 2.31 10.23 2.60
N PRO A 74 1.31 9.71 3.34
CA PRO A 74 1.47 9.44 4.76
C PRO A 74 2.57 8.39 4.98
N PRO A 75 3.32 8.45 6.10
CA PRO A 75 4.29 7.41 6.44
C PRO A 75 3.70 6.00 6.33
N GLN A 76 4.43 5.06 5.73
CA GLN A 76 3.92 3.73 5.36
C GLN A 76 3.33 2.92 6.54
N PHE A 77 3.78 3.17 7.76
CA PHE A 77 3.24 2.54 8.97
C PHE A 77 1.84 3.05 9.35
N LEU A 78 1.51 4.29 8.97
CA LEU A 78 0.21 4.94 9.19
C LEU A 78 -0.80 4.65 8.08
N SER A 79 -0.33 4.26 6.88
CA SER A 79 -1.19 4.04 5.72
C SER A 79 -1.86 2.66 5.74
N THR A 80 -3.15 2.62 5.39
CA THR A 80 -3.92 1.38 5.13
C THR A 80 -3.57 0.75 3.77
N HIS A 81 -3.09 1.58 2.83
CA HIS A 81 -2.51 1.14 1.56
C HIS A 81 -1.01 1.46 1.54
N PRO A 82 -0.12 0.47 1.33
CA PRO A 82 1.32 0.67 1.40
C PRO A 82 1.85 1.57 0.28
N SER A 83 3.01 2.18 0.50
CA SER A 83 3.63 3.08 -0.48
C SER A 83 3.92 2.36 -1.80
N SER A 84 3.70 3.11 -2.87
CA SER A 84 3.90 2.72 -4.26
C SER A 84 5.29 2.11 -4.54
N GLY A 85 6.34 2.57 -3.83
CA GLY A 85 7.73 2.14 -4.07
C GLY A 85 8.01 0.66 -3.77
N ASN A 86 7.53 0.13 -2.63
CA ASN A 86 7.76 -1.28 -2.30
C ASN A 86 6.99 -2.20 -3.27
N ARG A 87 5.76 -1.83 -3.63
CA ARG A 87 4.94 -2.58 -4.59
C ARG A 87 5.62 -2.66 -5.96
N ILE A 88 6.20 -1.56 -6.44
CA ILE A 88 6.96 -1.55 -7.71
C ILE A 88 8.13 -2.55 -7.65
N ASN A 89 8.88 -2.58 -6.54
CA ASN A 89 10.01 -3.49 -6.38
C ASN A 89 9.55 -4.96 -6.34
N ASP A 90 8.51 -5.25 -5.57
CA ASP A 90 7.93 -6.60 -5.47
C ASP A 90 7.43 -7.09 -6.84
N LEU A 91 6.71 -6.24 -7.57
CA LEU A 91 6.24 -6.54 -8.92
C LEU A 91 7.40 -6.81 -9.88
N ARG A 92 8.48 -6.01 -9.84
CA ARG A 92 9.68 -6.23 -10.67
C ARG A 92 10.33 -7.60 -10.39
N LEU A 93 10.25 -8.11 -9.17
CA LEU A 93 10.77 -9.43 -8.79
C LEU A 93 9.81 -10.58 -9.15
N LEU A 94 8.50 -10.37 -9.01
CA LEU A 94 7.48 -11.40 -9.18
C LEU A 94 7.11 -11.63 -10.64
N ILE A 95 7.04 -10.57 -11.46
CA ILE A 95 6.58 -10.67 -12.86
C ILE A 95 7.39 -11.68 -13.69
N PRO A 96 8.74 -11.73 -13.64
CA PRO A 96 9.49 -12.75 -14.38
C PRO A 96 9.12 -14.18 -13.97
N LYS A 97 8.89 -14.42 -12.67
CA LYS A 97 8.47 -15.74 -12.16
C LYS A 97 7.06 -16.08 -12.66
N VAL A 98 6.13 -15.14 -12.57
CA VAL A 98 4.74 -15.32 -13.01
C VAL A 98 4.66 -15.63 -14.50
N LYS A 99 5.46 -14.95 -15.34
CA LYS A 99 5.51 -15.22 -16.78
C LYS A 99 5.92 -16.67 -17.11
N ILE A 100 6.72 -17.30 -16.25
CA ILE A 100 7.19 -18.68 -16.40
C ILE A 100 6.18 -19.67 -15.81
N GLU A 101 5.73 -19.43 -14.58
CA GLU A 101 4.88 -20.37 -13.82
C GLU A 101 3.42 -20.39 -14.29
N TYR A 102 2.92 -19.25 -14.76
CA TYR A 102 1.51 -19.06 -15.16
C TYR A 102 1.44 -18.54 -16.60
N PRO A 103 1.89 -19.32 -17.60
CA PRO A 103 1.92 -18.85 -18.98
C PRO A 103 0.51 -18.60 -19.49
N LYS A 104 0.39 -17.70 -20.48
CA LYS A 104 -0.86 -17.41 -21.17
C LYS A 104 -1.61 -18.70 -21.53
N ILE A 105 -2.90 -18.76 -21.18
CA ILE A 105 -3.78 -19.86 -21.56
C ILE A 105 -3.93 -19.85 -23.08
N GLN A 106 -3.57 -20.96 -23.72
CA GLN A 106 -3.79 -21.14 -25.15
C GLN A 106 -5.21 -21.67 -25.35
N ASN A 107 -5.98 -21.01 -26.22
CA ASN A 107 -7.37 -21.36 -26.59
C ASN A 107 -8.41 -21.06 -25.49
N LEU A 108 -8.55 -19.77 -25.13
CA LEU A 108 -9.77 -19.27 -24.49
C LEU A 108 -10.92 -19.17 -25.50
#